data_AF-A0A397VCM8-F1
#
_entry.id   AF-A0A397VCM8-F1
#
_cell.length_a   1.000
_cell.length_b   1.000
_cell.length_c   1.000
_cell.angle_alpha   90.00
_cell.angle_beta   90.00
_cell.angle_gamma   90.00
#
_symmetry.space_group_name_H-M   'P 1'
#
loop_
_entity.id
_entity.type
_entity.pdbx_description
1 polymer ?
#
loop_
_entity_poly.entity_id
_entity_poly.type
_entity_poly.pdbx_seq_one_letter_code
_entity_poly.pdbx_strand_id
1 'polypeptide(L)'
;MTCLRHLIWIFIITLLYGNVSPAEISLRCLVLIDGHTPSPQSVTMIDISNNQRVDYLKHDIKRKWPTLQEYDPAQITLHKITEGITLKKMISSYSDTAQKGIEMIPIDLIAAYFPDPPSDNCENCIDVAVYVKPKRNEL
;
A
#
# COMPACT_ATOMS: atom_id res chain seq x y z
N MET A 1 19.05 -25.75 39.17
CA MET A 1 18.12 -26.06 38.06
C MET A 1 17.32 -24.81 37.65
N THR A 2 18.00 -23.72 37.28
CA THR A 2 17.36 -22.43 36.93
C THR A 2 17.66 -22.02 35.48
N CYS A 3 18.83 -22.40 34.96
CA CYS A 3 19.26 -22.09 33.59
C CYS A 3 18.38 -22.76 32.51
N LEU A 4 18.02 -24.04 32.69
CA LEU A 4 17.14 -24.77 31.77
C LEU A 4 15.76 -24.11 31.64
N ARG A 5 15.24 -23.54 32.74
CA ARG A 5 13.94 -22.88 32.76
C ARG A 5 13.97 -21.56 31.97
N HIS A 6 15.06 -20.81 32.05
CA HIS A 6 15.24 -19.58 31.25
C HIS A 6 15.44 -19.87 29.77
N LEU A 7 16.15 -20.94 29.42
CA LEU A 7 16.30 -21.36 28.02
C LEU A 7 14.95 -21.78 27.40
N ILE A 8 14.11 -22.48 28.15
CA ILE A 8 12.74 -22.82 27.71
C ILE A 8 11.91 -21.55 27.49
N TRP A 9 11.98 -20.57 28.38
CA TRP A 9 11.26 -19.31 28.23
C TRP A 9 11.74 -18.49 27.03
N ILE A 10 13.05 -18.41 26.81
CA ILE A 10 13.61 -17.76 25.62
C ILE A 10 13.11 -18.49 24.38
N PHE A 11 13.20 -19.81 24.32
CA PHE A 11 12.75 -20.62 23.18
C PHE A 11 11.25 -20.47 22.89
N ILE A 12 10.40 -20.36 23.92
CA ILE A 12 8.97 -20.09 23.79
C ILE A 12 8.73 -18.67 23.25
N ILE A 13 9.48 -17.66 23.71
CA ILE A 13 9.40 -16.30 23.18
C ILE A 13 9.85 -16.27 21.71
N THR A 14 10.94 -16.96 21.35
CA THR A 14 11.36 -17.05 19.94
C THR A 14 10.40 -17.87 19.07
N LEU A 15 9.65 -18.82 19.63
CA LEU A 15 8.58 -19.55 18.93
C LEU A 15 7.32 -18.70 18.75
N LEU A 16 6.98 -17.87 19.74
CA LEU A 16 5.85 -16.94 19.66
C LEU A 16 6.13 -15.74 18.73
N TYR A 17 7.40 -15.34 18.60
CA TYR A 17 7.88 -14.34 17.65
C TYR A 17 8.47 -14.94 16.36
N GLY A 18 8.45 -16.27 16.24
CA GLY A 18 9.17 -17.01 15.22
C GLY A 18 8.37 -17.15 13.94
N ASN A 19 8.74 -16.37 12.93
CA ASN A 19 8.32 -16.51 11.54
C ASN A 19 6.81 -16.46 11.32
N VAL A 20 6.24 -15.26 11.38
CA VAL A 20 5.13 -14.96 10.48
C VAL A 20 5.72 -15.02 9.07
N SER A 21 5.49 -16.14 8.37
CA SER A 21 5.87 -16.26 6.98
C SER A 21 5.34 -15.06 6.21
N PRO A 22 6.12 -14.48 5.27
CA PRO A 22 5.65 -13.39 4.44
C PRO A 22 4.28 -13.77 3.85
N ALA A 23 3.25 -12.99 4.16
CA ALA A 23 1.94 -13.20 3.60
C ALA A 23 1.90 -12.51 2.23
N GLU A 24 1.59 -13.28 1.19
CA GLU A 24 1.24 -12.71 -0.11
C GLU A 24 -0.15 -12.07 0.01
N ILE A 25 -0.25 -10.79 -0.31
CA ILE A 25 -1.50 -10.03 -0.27
C ILE A 25 -1.77 -9.39 -1.62
N SER A 26 -3.04 -9.31 -2.00
CA SER A 26 -3.50 -8.63 -3.21
C SER A 26 -4.05 -7.26 -2.85
N LEU A 27 -3.44 -6.20 -3.36
CA LEU A 27 -3.81 -4.81 -3.11
C LEU A 27 -4.48 -4.20 -4.34
N ARG A 28 -5.67 -3.61 -4.14
CA ARG A 28 -6.34 -2.80 -5.16
C ARG A 28 -5.86 -1.36 -5.05
N CYS A 29 -5.02 -0.96 -5.98
CA CYS A 29 -4.41 0.35 -6.04
C CYS A 29 -5.16 1.24 -7.05
N LEU A 30 -5.67 2.39 -6.61
CA LEU A 30 -6.25 3.41 -7.49
C LEU A 30 -5.18 4.44 -7.84
N VAL A 31 -4.87 4.60 -9.12
CA VAL A 31 -3.94 5.61 -9.63
C VAL A 31 -4.66 6.92 -9.89
N LEU A 32 -4.21 7.96 -9.18
CA LEU A 32 -4.74 9.32 -9.21
C LEU A 32 -3.64 10.26 -9.70
N ILE A 33 -3.75 10.66 -10.96
CA ILE A 33 -2.83 11.61 -11.58
C ILE A 33 -3.51 12.98 -11.53
N ASP A 34 -2.81 13.98 -10.98
CA ASP A 34 -3.31 15.35 -10.95
C ASP A 34 -3.66 15.84 -12.36
N GLY A 35 -4.79 16.54 -12.49
CA GLY A 35 -5.31 16.97 -13.79
C GLY A 35 -6.00 15.88 -14.63
N HIS A 36 -6.04 14.62 -14.19
CA HIS A 36 -6.77 13.54 -14.86
C HIS A 36 -7.97 13.07 -14.02
N THR A 37 -9.13 12.91 -14.67
CA THR A 37 -10.31 12.33 -14.02
C THR A 37 -10.11 10.83 -13.80
N PRO A 38 -10.18 10.33 -12.57
CA PRO A 38 -10.05 8.89 -12.31
C PRO A 38 -11.23 8.12 -12.90
N SER A 39 -10.94 6.94 -13.45
CA SER A 39 -11.93 6.03 -14.03
C SER A 39 -11.75 4.61 -13.47
N PRO A 40 -12.65 3.66 -13.75
CA PRO A 40 -12.44 2.27 -13.35
C PRO A 40 -11.16 1.65 -13.90
N GLN A 41 -10.68 2.12 -15.06
CA GLN A 41 -9.40 1.69 -15.63
C GLN A 41 -8.20 2.21 -14.84
N SER A 42 -8.41 3.16 -13.93
CA SER A 42 -7.38 3.69 -13.02
C SER A 42 -7.05 2.73 -11.86
N VAL A 43 -7.74 1.60 -11.74
CA VAL A 43 -7.54 0.61 -10.66
C VAL A 43 -6.69 -0.57 -11.13
N THR A 44 -5.71 -0.96 -10.31
CA THR A 44 -4.84 -2.11 -10.54
C THR A 44 -4.80 -3.04 -9.36
N MET A 45 -4.67 -4.33 -9.61
CA MET A 45 -4.35 -5.29 -8.57
C MET A 45 -2.84 -5.57 -8.55
N ILE A 46 -2.23 -5.45 -7.37
CA ILE A 46 -0.82 -5.76 -7.13
C ILE A 46 -0.76 -6.88 -6.10
N ASP A 47 -0.19 -8.01 -6.49
CA ASP A 47 0.14 -9.10 -5.58
C ASP A 47 1.56 -8.83 -5.05
N ILE A 48 1.70 -8.78 -3.73
CA ILE A 48 2.97 -8.48 -3.08
C ILE A 48 3.05 -9.13 -1.72
N SER A 49 4.25 -9.55 -1.34
CA SER A 49 4.53 -9.95 0.03
C SER A 49 4.45 -8.74 0.97
N ASN A 50 3.68 -8.84 2.05
CA ASN A 50 3.56 -7.78 3.05
C ASN A 50 4.87 -7.54 3.84
N ASN A 51 5.85 -8.44 3.75
CA ASN A 51 7.19 -8.24 4.32
C ASN A 51 8.13 -7.46 3.38
N GLN A 52 7.65 -7.00 2.23
CA GLN A 52 8.39 -6.06 1.37
C GLN A 52 8.22 -4.62 1.87
N ARG A 53 9.13 -3.76 1.43
CA ARG A 53 9.06 -2.33 1.70
C ARG A 53 8.10 -1.61 0.76
N VAL A 54 7.58 -0.48 1.19
CA VAL A 54 6.65 0.35 0.42
C VAL A 54 7.28 0.86 -0.89
N ASP A 55 8.59 1.09 -0.95
CA ASP A 55 9.28 1.47 -2.20
C ASP A 55 9.24 0.36 -3.27
N TYR A 56 9.31 -0.91 -2.89
CA TYR A 56 9.08 -2.03 -3.80
C TYR A 56 7.65 -2.02 -4.36
N LEU A 57 6.64 -1.74 -3.53
CA LEU A 57 5.26 -1.58 -3.98
C LEU A 57 5.13 -0.45 -5.01
N LYS A 58 5.78 0.71 -4.77
CA LYS A 58 5.83 1.81 -5.75
C LYS A 58 6.40 1.35 -7.09
N HIS A 59 7.48 0.56 -7.06
CA HIS A 59 8.13 0.05 -8.26
C HIS A 59 7.23 -0.91 -9.04
N ASP A 60 6.53 -1.82 -8.36
CA ASP A 60 5.62 -2.76 -9.02
C ASP A 60 4.37 -2.08 -9.59
N ILE A 61 3.82 -1.08 -8.90
CA ILE A 61 2.76 -0.22 -9.44
C ILE A 61 3.25 0.48 -10.71
N LYS A 62 4.44 1.10 -10.68
CA LYS A 62 5.04 1.78 -11.84
C LYS A 62 5.28 0.83 -13.02
N ARG A 63 5.64 -0.44 -12.75
CA ARG A 63 5.79 -1.47 -13.79
C ARG A 63 4.45 -1.85 -14.42
N LYS A 64 3.38 -1.99 -13.63
CA LYS A 64 2.04 -2.31 -14.14
C LYS A 64 1.33 -1.12 -14.80
N TRP A 65 1.78 0.11 -14.54
CA TRP A 65 1.19 1.34 -15.05
C TRP A 65 2.17 2.09 -15.97
N PRO A 66 2.14 1.86 -17.29
CA PRO A 66 3.11 2.46 -18.22
C PRO A 66 3.19 3.99 -18.13
N THR A 67 2.06 4.66 -17.91
CA THR A 67 2.01 6.13 -17.75
C THR A 67 2.81 6.61 -16.54
N LEU A 68 3.02 5.80 -15.51
CA LEU A 68 3.83 6.19 -14.35
C LEU A 68 5.33 6.15 -14.63
N GLN A 69 5.77 5.57 -15.76
CA GLN A 69 7.19 5.43 -16.09
C GLN A 69 7.92 6.78 -16.18
N GLU A 70 7.23 7.81 -16.67
CA GLU A 70 7.75 9.17 -16.86
C GLU A 70 7.90 9.98 -15.56
N TYR A 71 7.31 9.53 -14.45
CA TYR A 71 7.33 10.23 -13.16
C TYR A 71 8.49 9.76 -12.27
N ASP A 72 9.08 10.69 -11.55
CA ASP A 72 10.08 10.40 -10.52
C ASP A 72 9.41 9.70 -9.31
N PRO A 73 10.06 8.71 -8.65
CA PRO A 73 9.51 8.08 -7.45
C PRO A 73 9.12 9.06 -6.33
N ALA A 74 9.78 10.22 -6.22
CA ALA A 74 9.45 11.28 -5.26
C ALA A 74 8.12 11.99 -5.58
N GLN A 75 7.64 11.90 -6.82
CA GLN A 75 6.34 12.45 -7.24
C GLN A 75 5.17 11.50 -6.95
N ILE A 76 5.47 10.27 -6.56
CA ILE A 76 4.48 9.21 -6.30
C ILE A 76 4.36 9.04 -4.79
N THR A 77 3.20 9.37 -4.23
CA THR A 77 2.86 9.12 -2.83
C THR A 77 1.81 8.03 -2.74
N LEU A 78 2.02 7.05 -1.86
CA LEU A 78 1.09 5.96 -1.61
C LEU A 78 0.35 6.24 -0.32
N HIS A 79 -0.98 6.08 -0.32
CA HIS A 79 -1.80 6.25 0.86
C HIS A 79 -2.60 4.96 1.08
N LYS A 80 -2.49 4.37 2.27
CA LYS A 80 -3.38 3.31 2.71
C LYS A 80 -4.76 3.91 2.92
N ILE A 81 -5.75 3.37 2.22
CA ILE A 81 -7.14 3.78 2.39
C ILE A 81 -7.73 3.09 3.62
N THR A 82 -8.50 3.84 4.40
CA THR A 82 -9.27 3.30 5.53
C THR A 82 -10.42 2.46 5.02
N GLU A 83 -10.75 1.38 5.73
CA GLU A 83 -11.74 0.37 5.31
C GLU A 83 -13.06 0.94 4.78
N GLY A 84 -13.64 0.27 3.77
CA GLY A 84 -14.98 0.55 3.26
C GLY A 84 -15.08 1.72 2.28
N ILE A 85 -13.96 2.27 1.80
CA ILE A 85 -13.96 3.27 0.75
C ILE A 85 -13.96 2.57 -0.62
N THR A 86 -15.06 2.74 -1.35
CA THR A 86 -15.22 2.21 -2.71
C THR A 86 -14.65 3.15 -3.76
N LEU A 87 -14.32 2.60 -4.92
CA LEU A 87 -13.92 3.36 -6.11
C LEU A 87 -14.89 4.51 -6.43
N LYS A 88 -16.20 4.25 -6.43
CA LYS A 88 -17.23 5.26 -6.71
C LYS A 88 -17.13 6.44 -5.74
N LYS A 89 -16.94 6.15 -4.45
CA LYS A 89 -16.81 7.16 -3.41
C LYS A 89 -15.49 7.93 -3.56
N MET A 90 -14.40 7.27 -3.94
CA MET A 90 -13.12 7.92 -4.24
C MET A 90 -13.24 8.86 -5.43
N ILE A 91 -13.79 8.41 -6.56
CA ILE A 91 -14.00 9.24 -7.76
C ILE A 91 -14.90 10.44 -7.44
N SER A 92 -16.04 10.21 -6.78
CA SER A 92 -17.00 11.28 -6.47
C SER A 92 -16.50 12.31 -5.46
N SER A 93 -15.43 11.99 -4.73
CA SER A 93 -14.84 12.86 -3.71
C SER A 93 -13.42 13.28 -4.05
N TYR A 94 -12.98 12.99 -5.28
CA TYR A 94 -11.73 13.46 -5.84
C TYR A 94 -11.90 14.94 -6.19
N SER A 95 -11.86 15.78 -5.16
CA SER A 95 -11.57 17.21 -5.28
C SER A 95 -10.08 17.41 -5.02
N ASP A 96 -9.42 18.28 -5.78
CA ASP A 96 -7.96 18.53 -5.87
C ASP A 96 -7.20 18.77 -4.53
N THR A 97 -7.88 18.76 -3.39
CA THR A 97 -7.33 19.25 -2.11
C THR A 97 -7.26 18.23 -0.98
N ALA A 98 -7.87 17.04 -1.09
CA ALA A 98 -7.90 16.08 0.03
C ALA A 98 -7.34 14.70 -0.37
N GLN A 99 -6.03 14.50 -0.13
CA GLN A 99 -5.46 13.16 -0.11
C GLN A 99 -6.11 12.36 1.02
N LYS A 100 -6.66 11.18 0.71
CA LYS A 100 -7.38 10.35 1.66
C LYS A 100 -6.50 9.19 2.11
N GLY A 101 -6.65 8.82 3.38
CA GLY A 101 -5.92 7.70 3.97
C GLY A 101 -4.61 8.09 4.63
N ILE A 102 -3.88 7.08 5.08
CA ILE A 102 -2.62 7.20 5.81
C ILE A 102 -1.48 7.12 4.81
N GLU A 103 -0.62 8.14 4.74
CA GLU A 103 0.56 8.11 3.88
C GLU A 103 1.48 6.94 4.25
N MET A 104 1.92 6.20 3.24
CA MET A 104 2.81 5.05 3.36
C MET A 104 4.26 5.49 3.13
N ILE A 105 5.10 5.33 4.15
CA ILE A 105 6.49 5.78 4.12
C ILE A 105 7.35 4.75 3.36
N PRO A 106 8.21 5.16 2.41
CA PRO A 106 8.96 4.25 1.54
C PRO A 106 9.87 3.24 2.27
N ILE A 107 10.34 3.56 3.47
CA ILE A 107 11.23 2.69 4.25
C ILE A 107 10.47 1.66 5.09
N ASP A 108 9.16 1.86 5.27
CA ASP A 108 8.35 0.98 6.09
C ASP A 108 8.03 -0.32 5.35
N LEU A 109 7.77 -1.37 6.13
CA LEU A 109 7.23 -2.62 5.62
C LEU A 109 5.74 -2.46 5.30
N ILE A 110 5.28 -3.13 4.25
CA ILE A 110 3.86 -3.13 3.87
C ILE A 110 2.99 -3.69 5.03
N ALA A 111 3.49 -4.63 5.81
CA ALA A 111 2.86 -5.21 6.98
C ALA A 111 2.53 -4.18 8.09
N ALA A 112 3.24 -3.04 8.14
CA ALA A 112 2.89 -1.95 9.06
C ALA A 112 1.52 -1.32 8.71
N TYR A 113 1.14 -1.39 7.43
CA TYR A 113 -0.11 -0.87 6.91
C TYR A 113 -1.15 -1.97 6.72
N PHE A 114 -0.73 -3.16 6.33
CA PHE A 114 -1.56 -4.33 6.07
C PHE A 114 -1.05 -5.53 6.90
N PRO A 115 -1.27 -5.51 8.23
CA PRO A 115 -0.89 -6.63 9.09
C PRO A 115 -1.67 -7.90 8.70
N ASP A 116 -2.92 -7.72 8.29
CA ASP A 116 -3.79 -8.73 7.72
C ASP A 116 -4.04 -8.44 6.22
N PRO A 117 -4.34 -9.47 5.41
CA PRO A 117 -4.75 -9.28 4.03
C PRO A 117 -5.99 -8.39 3.95
N PRO A 118 -6.12 -7.52 2.92
CA PRO A 118 -7.35 -6.78 2.70
C PRO A 118 -8.54 -7.72 2.54
N SER A 119 -9.72 -7.27 2.97
CA SER A 119 -10.93 -8.09 2.85
C SER A 119 -11.37 -8.25 1.39
N ASP A 120 -11.53 -9.51 0.97
CA ASP A 120 -12.12 -9.89 -0.32
C ASP A 120 -13.62 -9.59 -0.41
N ASN A 121 -14.30 -9.41 0.73
CA ASN A 121 -15.75 -9.24 0.80
C ASN A 121 -16.24 -7.87 0.31
N CYS A 122 -15.35 -6.94 -0.02
CA CYS A 122 -15.73 -5.63 -0.55
C CYS A 122 -15.43 -5.55 -2.05
N GLU A 123 -16.42 -5.86 -2.89
CA GLU A 123 -16.33 -5.63 -4.33
C GLU A 123 -16.15 -4.12 -4.59
N ASN A 124 -15.11 -3.74 -5.33
CA ASN A 124 -14.73 -2.34 -5.65
C ASN A 124 -14.17 -1.50 -4.49
N CYS A 125 -13.73 -2.09 -3.38
CA CYS A 125 -12.91 -1.36 -2.40
C CYS A 125 -11.54 -1.02 -2.98
N ILE A 126 -10.99 0.11 -2.53
CA ILE A 126 -9.61 0.50 -2.83
C ILE A 126 -8.81 0.35 -1.54
N ASP A 127 -7.68 -0.35 -1.63
CA ASP A 127 -6.80 -0.60 -0.50
C ASP A 127 -5.69 0.47 -0.43
N VAL A 128 -5.20 0.90 -1.60
CA VAL A 128 -4.15 1.93 -1.73
C VAL A 128 -4.55 2.99 -2.75
N ALA A 129 -4.40 4.26 -2.41
CA ALA A 129 -4.42 5.36 -3.36
C ALA A 129 -3.00 5.76 -3.75
N VAL A 130 -2.75 5.87 -5.05
CA VAL A 130 -1.47 6.26 -5.64
C VAL A 130 -1.64 7.67 -6.18
N TYR A 131 -1.15 8.66 -5.46
CA TYR A 131 -1.20 10.05 -5.89
C TYR A 131 0.07 10.40 -6.66
N VAL A 132 -0.11 11.01 -7.82
CA VAL A 132 0.99 11.45 -8.68
C VAL A 132 0.89 12.95 -8.86
N LYS A 133 1.87 13.66 -8.32
CA LYS A 133 1.98 15.10 -8.49
C LYS A 133 2.87 15.41 -9.69
N PRO A 134 2.34 15.98 -10.79
CA PRO A 134 3.16 16.41 -11.90
C PRO A 134 4.15 17.45 -11.40
N LYS A 135 5.31 17.53 -12.06
CA LYS A 135 6.30 18.55 -11.76
C LYS A 135 5.59 19.87 -12.01
N ARG A 136 5.40 20.71 -10.99
CA ARG A 136 5.05 22.11 -11.24
C ARG A 136 6.16 22.63 -12.13
N ASN A 137 5.88 22.90 -13.39
CA ASN A 137 6.72 23.80 -14.16
C ASN A 137 6.70 25.09 -13.35
N GLU A 138 7.82 25.40 -12.69
CA GLU A 138 8.05 26.72 -12.15
C GLU A 138 7.97 27.65 -13.36
N LEU A 139 6.83 28.34 -13.46
CA LEU A 139 6.53 29.37 -14.45
C LEU A 139 7.21 30.67 -14.03
#